data_AF-A0A2I0KVQ2-F1
#
_entry.id   AF-A0A2I0KVQ2-F1
#
_cell.length_a   1.000
_cell.length_b   1.000
_cell.length_c   1.000
_cell.angle_alpha   90.00
_cell.angle_beta   90.00
_cell.angle_gamma   90.00
#
_symmetry.space_group_name_H-M   'P 1'
#
loop_
_entity.id
_entity.type
_entity.pdbx_description
1 polymer ?
#
loop_
_entity_poly.entity_id
_entity_poly.type
_entity_poly.pdbx_seq_one_letter_code
_entity_poly.pdbx_strand_id
1 'polypeptide(L)' 'MAEEEDNLSCESSDCTSEDEGTEDYRRGGYHAVRIGDSFKNGRYVVQSKLGWGHFSTVWLAWDTHRS' A
#
# COMPACT_ATOMS: atom_id res chain seq x y z
N MET A 1 2.09 39.50 -8.72
CA MET A 1 3.30 38.88 -8.16
C MET A 1 2.77 37.91 -7.12
N ALA A 2 2.18 36.77 -7.51
CA ALA A 2 2.79 35.61 -8.17
C ALA A 2 4.00 35.14 -7.37
N GLU A 3 3.74 34.25 -6.41
CA GLU A 3 4.48 33.02 -6.03
C GLU A 3 3.37 32.19 -5.31
N GLU A 4 2.62 31.31 -5.96
CA GLU A 4 3.01 29.98 -6.47
C GLU A 4 3.71 29.14 -5.40
N GLU A 5 2.98 28.79 -4.34
CA GLU A 5 3.29 27.59 -3.53
C GLU A 5 2.68 26.40 -4.26
N ASP A 6 3.22 26.15 -5.45
CA ASP A 6 3.05 24.93 -6.22
C ASP A 6 3.61 23.79 -5.36
N ASN A 7 2.74 22.84 -5.05
CA ASN A 7 3.13 21.45 -5.20
C ASN A 7 4.34 20.97 -4.38
N LEU A 8 4.23 20.92 -3.05
CA LEU A 8 4.96 19.88 -2.30
C LEU A 8 4.31 18.51 -2.55
N SER A 9 4.27 18.08 -3.81
CA SER A 9 4.28 16.65 -4.14
C SER A 9 5.73 16.18 -4.06
N CYS A 10 6.01 15.27 -3.13
CA CYS A 10 7.18 14.38 -3.18
C CYS A 10 8.59 15.02 -3.12
N GLU A 11 8.88 15.93 -2.19
CA GLU A 11 10.28 16.32 -1.85
C GLU A 11 10.62 16.11 -0.37
N SER A 12 10.48 14.88 0.10
CA SER A 12 11.42 14.30 1.06
C SER A 12 11.38 12.80 0.84
N SER A 13 12.28 12.35 -0.03
CA SER A 13 12.51 10.95 -0.35
C SER A 13 13.05 10.23 0.89
N ASP A 14 12.18 9.90 1.83
CA ASP A 14 12.43 8.86 2.83
C ASP A 14 11.49 7.68 2.56
N CYS A 15 11.49 7.23 1.30
CA CYS A 15 11.10 5.88 0.91
C CYS A 15 12.06 4.80 1.48
N THR A 16 12.88 5.17 2.45
CA THR A 16 13.84 4.36 3.22
C THR A 16 13.31 3.99 4.61
N SER A 17 12.14 4.47 5.03
CA SER A 17 11.48 3.96 6.23
C SER A 17 11.14 2.48 6.05
N GLU A 18 11.49 1.65 7.03
CA GLU A 18 11.18 0.20 7.04
C GLU A 18 9.67 -0.09 7.03
N ASP A 19 8.84 0.94 7.25
CA ASP A 19 7.38 0.88 7.32
C ASP A 19 6.72 2.06 6.58
N GLU A 20 5.60 1.80 5.88
CA GLU A 20 4.78 2.79 5.13
C GLU A 20 4.14 3.89 5.97
N GLY A 21 4.25 3.81 7.30
CA GLY A 21 3.58 4.75 8.20
C GLY A 21 2.09 4.43 8.32
N THR A 22 1.53 4.70 9.49
CA THR A 22 0.11 4.44 9.78
C THR A 22 -0.81 5.56 9.26
N GLU A 23 -0.24 6.68 8.83
CA GLU A 23 -0.94 7.93 8.53
C GLU A 23 -1.75 7.86 7.22
N ASP A 24 -1.31 7.02 6.28
CA ASP A 24 -1.97 6.82 4.99
C ASP A 24 -3.04 5.73 5.01
N TYR A 25 -3.22 4.99 6.11
CA TYR A 25 -4.33 4.04 6.28
C TYR A 25 -5.64 4.78 6.63
N ARG A 26 -6.15 5.52 5.66
CA ARG A 26 -7.36 6.34 5.78
C ARG A 26 -8.23 6.20 4.54
N ARG A 27 -9.45 6.74 4.62
CA ARG A 27 -10.32 6.85 3.46
C ARG A 27 -9.64 7.68 2.36
N GLY A 28 -9.37 7.07 1.22
CA GLY A 28 -8.63 7.69 0.11
C GLY A 28 -7.12 7.38 0.09
N GLY A 29 -6.60 6.66 1.07
CA GLY A 29 -5.22 6.17 1.12
C GLY A 29 -5.13 4.65 1.01
N TYR A 30 -4.16 4.05 1.71
CA TYR A 30 -3.93 2.61 1.67
C TYR A 30 -5.10 1.81 2.24
N HIS A 31 -5.36 0.67 1.61
CA HIS A 31 -6.30 -0.31 2.13
C HIS A 31 -5.64 -1.13 3.24
N ALA A 32 -6.30 -1.25 4.39
CA ALA A 32 -5.84 -2.11 5.47
C ALA A 32 -5.99 -3.58 5.07
N VAL A 33 -4.88 -4.32 5.02
CA VAL A 33 -4.82 -5.73 4.64
C VAL A 33 -4.23 -6.54 5.81
N ARG A 34 -4.81 -7.71 6.09
CA ARG A 34 -4.36 -8.66 7.11
C ARG A 34 -4.08 -10.03 6.51
N ILE A 35 -3.20 -10.80 7.17
CA ILE A 35 -2.96 -12.20 6.82
C ILE A 35 -4.29 -12.98 6.96
N GLY A 36 -4.61 -13.77 5.94
CA GLY A 36 -5.88 -14.51 5.83
C GLY A 36 -7.01 -13.74 5.13
N ASP A 37 -6.84 -12.45 4.84
CA ASP A 37 -7.83 -11.72 4.04
C ASP A 37 -7.94 -12.33 2.64
N SER A 38 -9.16 -12.34 2.11
CA SER A 38 -9.45 -12.94 0.82
C SER A 38 -9.95 -11.91 -0.19
N PHE A 39 -9.34 -11.92 -1.38
CA PHE A 39 -9.63 -11.01 -2.47
C PHE A 39 -10.15 -11.77 -3.68
N LYS A 40 -10.91 -11.07 -4.54
CA LYS A 40 -11.51 -11.62 -5.76
C LYS A 40 -12.33 -12.89 -5.47
N ASN A 41 -13.36 -12.74 -4.64
CA ASN A 41 -14.31 -13.81 -4.27
C ASN A 41 -13.63 -15.04 -3.66
N GLY A 42 -12.62 -14.86 -2.81
CA GLY A 42 -11.93 -15.97 -2.15
C GLY A 42 -10.79 -16.60 -2.96
N ARG A 43 -10.46 -16.06 -4.15
CA ARG A 43 -9.40 -16.61 -4.99
C ARG A 43 -8.00 -16.35 -4.42
N TYR A 44 -7.74 -15.13 -3.96
CA TYR A 44 -6.41 -14.74 -3.47
C TYR A 44 -6.45 -14.59 -1.96
N VAL A 45 -5.76 -15.46 -1.24
CA VAL A 45 -5.68 -15.42 0.23
C VAL A 45 -4.32 -14.85 0.64
N VAL A 46 -4.32 -13.77 1.40
CA VAL A 46 -3.09 -13.06 1.80
C VAL A 46 -2.29 -13.90 2.80
N GLN A 47 -0.99 -14.07 2.55
CA GLN A 47 -0.08 -14.88 3.36
C GLN A 47 0.94 -14.04 4.12
N SER A 48 1.57 -13.08 3.45
CA SER A 48 2.56 -12.20 4.07
C SER A 48 2.73 -10.91 3.27
N LYS A 49 3.19 -9.86 3.94
CA LYS A 49 3.55 -8.59 3.30
C LYS A 49 4.93 -8.73 2.67
N LEU A 50 5.07 -8.31 1.42
CA LEU A 50 6.35 -8.34 0.69
C LEU A 50 7.05 -6.98 0.70
N GLY A 51 6.29 -5.90 0.81
CA GLY A 51 6.81 -4.56 0.89
C GLY A 51 5.78 -3.52 0.52
N TRP A 52 6.25 -2.31 0.25
CA TRP A 52 5.42 -1.17 -0.05
C TRP A 52 6.16 -0.16 -0.91
N GLY A 53 5.40 0.73 -1.51
CA GLY A 53 5.87 1.94 -2.16
C GLY A 53 4.82 3.02 -1.99
N HIS A 54 5.16 4.23 -2.39
CA HIS A 54 4.39 5.46 -2.12
C HIS A 54 2.91 5.43 -2.53
N PHE A 55 2.50 4.52 -3.42
CA PHE A 55 1.12 4.40 -3.89
C PHE A 55 0.52 3.00 -3.69
N SER A 56 1.29 2.03 -3.21
CA SER A 56 0.83 0.66 -3.12
C SER A 56 1.55 -0.16 -2.06
N THR A 57 0.81 -1.03 -1.40
CA THR A 57 1.38 -2.11 -0.59
C THR A 57 1.37 -3.41 -1.41
N VAL A 58 2.40 -4.22 -1.26
CA VAL A 58 2.60 -5.46 -2.03
C VAL A 58 2.55 -6.65 -1.07
N TRP A 59 1.68 -7.60 -1.39
CA TRP A 59 1.42 -8.77 -0.55
C TRP A 59 1.57 -10.07 -1.35
N LEU A 60 2.15 -11.06 -0.70
CA LEU A 60 2.13 -12.44 -1.16
C LEU A 60 0.75 -13.02 -0.90
N ALA A 61 0.11 -13.57 -1.94
CA ALA A 61 -1.17 -14.26 -1.82
C ALA A 61 -1.13 -15.64 -2.46
N TRP A 62 -1.86 -16.58 -1.87
CA TRP A 62 -2.10 -17.91 -2.42
C TRP A 62 -3.30 -17.87 -3.38
N ASP A 63 -3.14 -18.39 -4.60
CA ASP A 63 -4.21 -18.51 -5.60
C ASP A 63 -4.93 -19.87 -5.44
N THR A 64 -6.16 -19.85 -4.93
CA THR A 64 -6.96 -21.07 -4.69
C THR A 64 -7.57 -21.65 -5.96
N HIS A 65 -7.53 -20.93 -7.09
CA HIS A 65 -8.07 -21.41 -8.38
C HIS A 65 -6.99 -22.05 -9.26
N ARG A 66 -5.71 -21.91 -8.92
CA ARG A 66 -4.61 -22.69 -9.50
C ARG A 66 -4.28 -23.82 -8.54
N SER A 67 -5.08 -24.88 -8.59
CA SER A 67 -4.66 -26.19 -8.07
C SER A 67 -3.82 -26.95 -9.10
#